data_AF-A0A1A8GTZ8-F1
#
_entry.id   AF-A0A1A8GTZ8-F1
#
_cell.length_a   1.000
_cell.length_b   1.000
_cell.length_c   1.000
_cell.angle_alpha   90.00
_cell.angle_beta   90.00
_cell.angle_gamma   90.00
#
_symmetry.space_group_name_H-M   'P 1'
#
loop_
_entity.id
_entity.type
_entity.pdbx_description
1 polymer ?
#
loop_
_entity_poly.entity_id
_entity_poly.type
_entity_poly.pdbx_seq_one_letter_code
_entity_poly.pdbx_strand_id
1 'polypeptide(L)'
;SESNRRLWLEAMDGKEPIYNLPVILSKKEETYLNDAGFNFVKKCIDLVEKRGINTMGLYRIGGVNSKVQKLRSTVFSSKAPVDVELDPDMWDNKTITSGLKNYLRCLSDPLMTFKLHKDFIMA
;
A
#
# COMPACT_ATOMS: atom_id res chain seq x y z
N SER A 1 -25.69 9.98 -19.14
CA SER A 1 -25.92 10.73 -20.39
C SER A 1 -24.81 11.75 -20.57
N GLU A 2 -24.55 12.20 -21.80
CA GLU A 2 -23.60 13.29 -22.08
C GLU A 2 -23.96 14.60 -21.34
N SER A 3 -25.26 14.83 -21.09
CA SER A 3 -25.74 15.99 -20.31
C SER A 3 -25.20 15.99 -18.88
N ASN A 4 -25.23 14.84 -18.19
CA ASN A 4 -24.69 14.73 -16.84
C ASN A 4 -23.18 14.95 -16.83
N ARG A 5 -22.44 14.39 -17.81
CA ARG A 5 -20.97 14.58 -17.88
C ARG A 5 -20.59 16.06 -18.01
N ARG A 6 -21.35 16.84 -18.78
CA ARG A 6 -21.10 18.27 -18.98
C ARG A 6 -21.31 19.08 -17.69
N LEU A 7 -22.37 18.80 -16.94
CA LEU A 7 -22.63 19.42 -15.64
C LEU A 7 -21.54 19.10 -14.61
N TRP A 8 -21.04 17.86 -14.60
CA TRP A 8 -19.92 17.47 -13.74
C TRP A 8 -18.62 18.19 -14.09
N LEU A 9 -18.34 18.39 -15.38
CA LEU A 9 -17.14 19.12 -15.84
C LEU A 9 -17.25 20.62 -15.53
N GLU A 10 -18.42 21.22 -15.71
CA GLU A 10 -18.68 22.62 -15.39
C GLU A 10 -18.55 22.89 -13.88
N ALA A 11 -19.07 21.98 -13.04
CA ALA A 11 -18.89 22.03 -11.59
C ALA A 11 -17.43 21.85 -11.13
N MET A 12 -16.53 21.39 -12.02
CA MET A 12 -15.12 21.15 -11.78
C MET A 12 -14.22 22.12 -12.58
N ASP A 13 -14.71 23.32 -12.93
CA ASP A 13 -13.98 24.35 -13.70
C ASP A 13 -13.40 23.83 -15.03
N GLY A 14 -14.07 22.87 -15.66
CA GLY A 14 -13.63 22.23 -16.91
C GLY A 14 -12.50 21.21 -16.74
N LYS A 15 -12.10 20.86 -15.52
CA LYS A 15 -11.13 19.79 -15.26
C LYS A 15 -11.86 18.46 -15.13
N GLU A 16 -11.36 17.45 -15.83
CA GLU A 16 -11.87 16.09 -15.64
C GLU A 16 -11.66 15.66 -14.18
N PRO A 17 -12.60 14.89 -13.59
CA PRO A 17 -12.36 14.28 -12.30
C PRO A 17 -11.08 13.46 -12.41
N ILE A 18 -10.03 13.88 -11.69
CA ILE A 18 -8.85 13.06 -11.52
C ILE A 18 -9.28 11.92 -10.62
N TYR A 19 -9.80 10.87 -11.23
CA TYR A 19 -9.72 9.55 -10.65
C TYR A 19 -8.22 9.33 -10.51
N ASN A 20 -7.71 9.49 -9.29
CA ASN A 20 -6.47 8.86 -8.90
C ASN A 20 -6.71 7.34 -8.99
N LEU A 21 -6.94 6.79 -10.20
CA LEU A 21 -6.41 5.50 -10.57
C LEU A 21 -4.94 5.69 -10.28
N PRO A 22 -4.46 5.10 -9.18
CA PRO A 22 -3.17 5.47 -8.72
C PRO A 22 -2.20 5.13 -9.85
N VAL A 23 -1.32 6.08 -10.14
CA VAL A 23 -0.15 5.96 -11.04
C VAL A 23 0.68 4.68 -10.77
N ILE A 24 0.33 3.93 -9.72
CA ILE A 24 0.66 2.53 -9.38
C ILE A 24 0.41 1.52 -10.51
N LEU A 25 -0.45 1.78 -11.50
CA LEU A 25 -0.65 0.85 -12.63
C LEU A 25 0.58 0.72 -13.56
N SER A 26 1.60 1.57 -13.42
CA SER A 26 2.80 1.49 -14.27
C SER A 26 3.79 0.39 -13.88
N LYS A 27 3.65 -0.29 -12.72
CA LYS A 27 4.56 -1.36 -12.31
C LYS A 27 3.80 -2.63 -11.98
N LYS A 28 3.42 -3.35 -13.04
CA LYS A 28 2.69 -4.62 -12.98
C LYS A 28 3.37 -5.62 -12.03
N GLU A 29 4.70 -5.66 -11.95
CA GLU A 29 5.42 -6.63 -11.11
C GLU A 29 5.38 -6.33 -9.60
N GLU A 30 5.29 -5.06 -9.19
CA GLU A 30 5.28 -4.66 -7.77
C GLU A 30 3.92 -4.88 -7.09
N THR A 31 2.86 -5.09 -7.88
CA THR A 31 1.49 -5.30 -7.40
C THR A 31 1.12 -6.78 -7.27
N TYR A 32 2.02 -7.70 -7.64
CA TYR A 32 1.86 -9.12 -7.36
C TYR A 32 2.51 -9.49 -6.03
N LEU A 33 1.93 -10.50 -5.37
CA LEU A 33 2.51 -11.11 -4.19
C LEU A 33 3.62 -12.09 -4.62
N ASN A 34 4.77 -11.54 -4.99
CA ASN A 34 6.01 -12.28 -5.33
C ASN A 34 6.92 -12.43 -4.09
N ASP A 35 8.08 -13.07 -4.26
CA ASP A 35 9.01 -13.32 -3.15
C ASP A 35 9.46 -12.05 -2.42
N ALA A 36 9.73 -10.97 -3.16
CA ALA A 36 10.08 -9.67 -2.59
C ALA A 36 8.91 -9.09 -1.77
N GLY A 37 7.68 -9.23 -2.28
CA GLY A 37 6.45 -8.87 -1.59
C GLY A 37 6.23 -9.63 -0.29
N PHE A 38 6.38 -10.96 -0.32
CA PHE A 38 6.30 -11.80 0.87
C PHE A 38 7.36 -11.45 1.91
N ASN A 39 8.61 -11.25 1.47
CA ASN A 39 9.70 -10.85 2.35
C ASN A 39 9.44 -9.48 2.99
N PHE A 40 8.95 -8.51 2.22
CA PHE A 40 8.56 -7.21 2.74
C PHE A 40 7.50 -7.31 3.85
N VAL A 41 6.45 -8.09 3.60
CA VAL A 41 5.38 -8.34 4.60
C VAL A 41 5.96 -8.97 5.85
N LYS A 42 6.76 -10.03 5.70
CA LYS A 42 7.38 -10.77 6.82
C LYS A 42 8.27 -9.85 7.67
N LYS A 43 9.15 -9.07 7.05
CA LYS A 43 10.06 -8.16 7.75
C LYS A 43 9.32 -7.01 8.42
N CYS A 44 8.24 -6.50 7.81
CA CYS A 44 7.40 -5.48 8.44
C CYS A 44 6.74 -6.00 9.72
N ILE A 45 6.21 -7.22 9.70
CA ILE A 45 5.58 -7.86 10.85
C ILE A 45 6.62 -8.12 11.94
N ASP A 46 7.75 -8.75 11.60
CA ASP A 46 8.84 -9.04 12.54
C ASP A 46 9.35 -7.78 13.26
N LEU A 47 9.53 -6.67 12.53
CA LEU A 47 9.91 -5.39 13.15
C LEU A 47 8.82 -4.84 14.07
N VAL A 48 7.55 -4.95 13.70
CA VAL A 48 6.44 -4.49 14.53
C VAL A 48 6.32 -5.34 15.80
N GLU A 49 6.53 -6.64 15.72
CA GLU A 49 6.51 -7.53 16.88
C GLU A 49 7.69 -7.24 17.83
N LYS A 50 8.90 -7.05 17.29
CA LYS A 50 10.11 -6.83 18.09
C LYS A 50 10.12 -5.52 18.89
N ARG A 51 9.57 -4.43 18.34
CA ARG A 51 9.64 -3.09 18.97
C ARG A 51 8.35 -2.25 18.90
N GLY A 52 7.40 -2.66 18.07
CA GLY A 52 6.21 -1.88 17.76
C GLY A 52 5.01 -2.19 18.64
N ILE A 53 5.00 -3.34 19.32
CA ILE A 53 3.80 -3.87 20.01
C ILE A 53 3.23 -2.92 21.07
N ASN A 54 4.10 -2.17 21.77
CA ASN A 54 3.71 -1.20 22.80
C ASN A 54 3.46 0.21 22.25
N THR A 55 3.51 0.41 20.92
CA THR A 55 3.29 1.72 20.30
C THR A 55 1.81 2.08 20.37
N MET A 56 1.48 3.20 21.00
CA MET A 56 0.09 3.68 21.04
C MET A 56 -0.46 3.95 19.64
N GLY A 57 -1.64 3.40 19.36
CA GLY A 57 -2.30 3.58 18.07
C GLY A 57 -1.57 2.90 16.90
N LEU A 58 -0.80 1.83 17.17
CA LEU A 58 -0.23 0.96 16.15
C LEU A 58 -1.30 0.57 15.11
N TYR A 59 -0.92 0.59 13.82
CA TYR A 59 -1.81 0.43 12.65
C TYR A 59 -2.94 1.47 12.49
N ARG A 60 -3.35 2.19 13.54
CA ARG A 60 -4.36 3.25 13.47
C ARG A 60 -3.75 4.58 13.02
N ILE A 61 -2.64 5.00 13.63
CA ILE A 61 -1.96 6.24 13.33
C ILE A 61 -1.13 6.08 12.05
N GLY A 62 -1.34 6.99 11.09
CA GLY A 62 -0.63 6.97 9.81
C GLY A 62 0.81 7.46 9.92
N GLY A 63 1.73 6.75 9.26
CA GLY A 63 3.06 7.25 8.95
C GLY A 63 3.06 8.40 7.95
N VAL A 64 4.17 9.14 7.91
CA VAL A 64 4.35 10.28 7.00
C VAL A 64 4.42 9.77 5.56
N ASN A 65 3.53 10.26 4.68
CA ASN A 65 3.40 9.76 3.30
C ASN A 65 4.73 9.76 2.53
N SER A 66 5.55 10.81 2.65
CA SER A 66 6.85 10.88 1.98
C SER A 66 7.81 9.78 2.46
N LYS A 67 7.83 9.47 3.76
CA LYS A 67 8.62 8.35 4.30
C LYS A 67 8.09 7.00 3.82
N VAL A 68 6.76 6.85 3.73
CA VAL A 68 6.12 5.61 3.26
C VAL A 68 6.45 5.34 1.79
N GLN A 69 6.40 6.37 0.94
CA GLN A 69 6.79 6.24 -0.47
C GLN A 69 8.29 5.93 -0.60
N LYS A 70 9.15 6.61 0.18
CA LYS A 70 10.58 6.32 0.21
C LYS A 70 10.87 4.87 0.59
N LEU A 71 10.24 4.36 1.66
CA LEU A 71 10.35 2.97 2.10
C LEU A 71 10.01 1.99 0.97
N ARG A 72 8.85 2.19 0.32
CA ARG A 72 8.42 1.33 -0.79
C ARG A 72 9.39 1.37 -1.96
N SER A 73 9.83 2.57 -2.36
CA SER A 73 10.79 2.71 -3.45
C SER A 73 12.15 2.07 -3.12
N THR A 74 12.58 2.09 -1.87
CA THR A 74 13.81 1.42 -1.43
C THR A 74 13.67 -0.10 -1.51
N VAL A 75 12.57 -0.66 -1.01
CA VAL A 75 12.35 -2.11 -0.98
C VAL A 75 12.09 -2.70 -2.37
N PHE A 76 11.27 -2.03 -3.19
CA PHE A 76 10.86 -2.52 -4.50
C PHE A 76 11.69 -1.93 -5.65
N SER A 77 12.85 -1.33 -5.36
CA SER A 77 13.78 -0.88 -6.40
C SER A 77 14.27 -2.08 -7.22
N SER A 78 14.44 -1.93 -8.53
CA SER A 78 14.99 -2.98 -9.40
C SER A 78 16.43 -3.41 -9.05
N LYS A 79 17.13 -2.58 -8.25
CA LYS A 79 18.48 -2.87 -7.74
C LYS A 79 18.49 -3.40 -6.31
N ALA A 80 17.33 -3.50 -5.67
CA ALA A 80 17.23 -3.96 -4.29
C ALA A 80 17.37 -5.50 -4.24
N PRO A 81 18.16 -6.03 -3.30
CA PRO A 81 18.20 -7.47 -3.06
C PRO A 81 16.83 -7.96 -2.59
N VAL A 82 16.48 -9.22 -2.89
CA VAL A 82 15.19 -9.82 -2.50
C VAL A 82 15.02 -9.91 -0.97
N ASP A 83 16.14 -9.89 -0.22
CA ASP A 83 16.19 -9.83 1.24
C ASP A 83 16.69 -8.47 1.71
N VAL A 84 15.98 -7.39 1.35
CA VAL A 84 16.26 -6.07 1.95
C VAL A 84 15.99 -6.14 3.44
N GLU A 85 17.03 -5.93 4.25
CA GLU A 85 16.85 -5.68 5.67
C GLU A 85 16.30 -4.29 5.91
N LEU A 86 15.22 -4.23 6.69
CA LEU A 86 14.62 -2.98 7.11
C LEU A 86 15.34 -2.50 8.37
N ASP A 87 16.14 -1.45 8.23
CA ASP A 87 16.82 -0.82 9.35
C ASP A 87 15.77 -0.28 10.35
N PRO A 88 15.76 -0.78 11.60
CA PRO A 88 14.86 -0.28 12.63
C PRO A 88 15.04 1.23 12.83
N ASP A 89 16.26 1.74 12.93
CA ASP A 89 16.51 3.13 13.33
C ASP A 89 16.15 4.11 12.22
N MET A 90 16.15 3.65 10.97
CA MET A 90 15.75 4.46 9.81
C MET A 90 14.24 4.68 9.70
N TRP A 91 13.43 3.69 10.10
CA TRP A 91 11.99 3.67 9.81
C TRP A 91 11.12 3.65 11.06
N ASP A 92 10.32 4.70 11.31
CA ASP A 92 9.36 4.70 12.43
C ASP A 92 8.29 3.58 12.28
N ASN A 93 7.78 3.04 13.40
CA ASN A 93 6.72 2.01 13.40
C ASN A 93 5.47 2.42 12.59
N LYS A 94 5.08 3.70 12.67
CA LYS A 94 3.96 4.25 11.87
C LYS A 94 4.23 4.20 10.36
N THR A 95 5.49 4.34 9.95
CA THR A 95 5.91 4.28 8.54
C THR A 95 5.88 2.84 8.05
N ILE A 96 6.43 1.90 8.83
CA ILE A 96 6.40 0.46 8.52
C ILE A 96 4.95 -0.03 8.39
N THR A 97 4.09 0.25 9.38
CA THR A 97 2.69 -0.17 9.34
C THR A 97 1.90 0.49 8.20
N SER A 98 2.15 1.77 7.89
CA SER A 98 1.56 2.40 6.71
C SER A 98 2.07 1.80 5.40
N GLY A 99 3.35 1.48 5.29
CA GLY A 99 3.95 0.81 4.14
C GLY A 99 3.33 -0.55 3.88
N LEU A 100 3.22 -1.38 4.93
CA LEU A 100 2.57 -2.69 4.89
C LEU A 100 1.10 -2.58 4.44
N LYS A 101 0.31 -1.71 5.07
CA LYS A 101 -1.10 -1.47 4.67
C LYS A 101 -1.22 -1.00 3.23
N ASN A 102 -0.31 -0.12 2.79
CA ASN A 102 -0.31 0.37 1.43
C ASN A 102 0.05 -0.76 0.44
N TYR A 103 0.98 -1.66 0.79
CA TYR A 103 1.33 -2.81 -0.04
C TYR A 103 0.14 -3.74 -0.24
N LEU A 104 -0.49 -4.19 0.84
CA LEU A 104 -1.66 -5.06 0.78
C LEU A 104 -2.84 -4.43 0.01
N ARG A 105 -3.02 -3.10 0.11
CA ARG A 105 -4.06 -2.38 -0.65
C ARG A 105 -3.77 -2.31 -2.15
N CYS A 106 -2.50 -2.31 -2.53
CA CYS A 106 -2.09 -2.17 -3.93
C CYS A 106 -1.89 -3.51 -4.65
N LEU A 107 -2.20 -4.64 -3.99
CA LEU A 107 -2.16 -5.94 -4.63
C LEU A 107 -3.14 -5.99 -5.82
N SER A 108 -2.78 -6.73 -6.86
CA SER A 108 -3.60 -6.90 -8.07
C SER A 108 -4.94 -7.58 -7.79
N ASP A 109 -4.97 -8.47 -6.80
CA ASP A 109 -6.16 -9.11 -6.23
C ASP A 109 -6.10 -8.87 -4.70
N PRO A 110 -7.19 -8.47 -4.04
CA PRO A 110 -7.24 -8.40 -2.59
C PRO A 110 -6.73 -9.69 -1.93
N LEU A 111 -6.17 -9.56 -0.73
CA LEU A 111 -5.59 -10.69 -0.01
C LEU A 111 -6.57 -11.86 0.22
N MET A 112 -7.85 -11.56 0.47
CA MET A 112 -8.90 -12.58 0.61
C MET A 112 -9.45 -13.07 -0.74
N THR A 113 -8.98 -12.52 -1.86
CA THR A 113 -9.45 -12.72 -3.24
C THR A 113 -10.91 -12.36 -3.46
N PHE A 114 -11.27 -11.98 -4.69
CA PHE A 114 -12.68 -11.77 -5.02
C PHE A 114 -13.51 -13.06 -5.02
N LYS A 115 -12.87 -14.22 -5.25
CA LYS A 115 -13.55 -15.51 -5.35
C LYS A 115 -14.13 -15.96 -4.00
N LEU A 116 -13.39 -15.76 -2.91
CA LEU A 116 -13.78 -16.21 -1.57
C LEU A 116 -14.58 -15.14 -0.79
N HIS A 117 -14.78 -13.95 -1.37
CA HIS A 117 -15.47 -12.85 -0.68
C HIS A 117 -16.90 -13.22 -0.27
N LYS A 118 -17.65 -13.93 -1.11
CA LYS A 118 -19.03 -14.35 -0.78
C LYS A 118 -19.06 -15.27 0.43
N ASP A 119 -18.18 -16.26 0.45
CA ASP A 119 -18.09 -17.24 1.54
C ASP A 119 -17.68 -16.56 2.84
N PHE A 120 -16.77 -15.58 2.80
CA PHE A 120 -16.35 -14.80 3.97
C PHE A 120 -17.50 -13.95 4.56
N ILE A 121 -18.35 -13.34 3.73
CA ILE A 121 -19.49 -12.53 4.20
C ILE A 121 -20.64 -13.39 4.75
N MET A 122 -20.73 -14.66 4.33
CA MET A 122 -21.77 -15.59 4.77
C MET A 122 -21.43 -16.38 6.04
N ALA A 123 -20.17 -16.31 6.51
CA ALA A 123 -19.70 -16.97 7.74
C ALA A 123 -20.04 -16.17 9.00
#